data_AF-A0A9X8H6Y7-F1
#
_entry.id   AF-A0A9X8H6Y7-F1
#
_cell.length_a   1.000
_cell.length_b   1.000
_cell.length_c   1.000
_cell.angle_alpha   90.00
_cell.angle_beta   90.00
_cell.angle_gamma   90.00
#
_symmetry.space_group_name_H-M   'P 1'
#
loop_
_entity.id
_entity.type
_entity.pdbx_description
1 polymer ?
#
loop_
_entity_poly.entity_id
_entity_poly.type
_entity_poly.pdbx_seq_one_letter_code
_entity_poly.pdbx_strand_id
1 'polypeptide(L)'
;LMDMATDFVHDVTSASGRLAKHRRATQVDAKDMQLVLDKSYGISVAAKKKLHAPSTKPKPAKTSVHMHRVALKRKILTAVHAQKKKANKT
;
A
#
# COMPACT_ATOMS: atom_id res chain seq x y z
N LEU A 1 20.61 -4.16 -25.30
CA LEU A 1 20.25 -3.08 -24.35
C LEU A 1 19.16 -2.17 -24.91
N MET A 2 19.28 -1.75 -26.17
CA MET A 2 18.25 -0.91 -26.82
C MET A 2 16.88 -1.59 -26.89
N ASP A 3 16.82 -2.87 -27.23
CA ASP A 3 15.53 -3.61 -27.28
C ASP A 3 14.86 -3.66 -25.90
N MET A 4 15.63 -3.98 -24.86
CA MET A 4 15.13 -3.95 -23.48
C MET A 4 14.65 -2.55 -23.04
N ALA A 5 15.30 -1.48 -23.51
CA ALA A 5 14.85 -0.12 -23.23
C ALA A 5 13.53 0.19 -23.96
N THR A 6 13.38 -0.27 -25.20
CA THR A 6 12.14 -0.15 -25.97
C THR A 6 10.99 -0.89 -25.28
N ASP A 7 11.22 -2.13 -24.86
CA ASP A 7 10.23 -2.94 -24.14
C ASP A 7 9.84 -2.28 -22.81
N PHE A 8 10.82 -1.77 -22.06
CA PHE A 8 10.58 -1.04 -20.82
C PHE A 8 9.69 0.19 -21.02
N VAL A 9 9.96 1.01 -22.05
CA VAL A 9 9.15 2.20 -22.36
C VAL A 9 7.72 1.79 -22.72
N HIS A 10 7.57 0.74 -23.53
CA HIS A 10 6.26 0.21 -23.91
C HIS A 10 5.45 -0.25 -22.69
N ASP A 11 6.08 -1.03 -21.80
CA ASP A 11 5.41 -1.60 -20.62
C ASP A 11 4.99 -0.52 -19.62
N VAL A 12 5.88 0.45 -19.35
CA VAL A 12 5.57 1.59 -18.48
C VAL A 12 4.41 2.40 -19.08
N THR A 13 4.46 2.70 -20.38
CA THR A 13 3.43 3.51 -21.05
C THR A 13 2.08 2.81 -21.05
N SER A 14 2.05 1.51 -21.36
CA SER A 14 0.84 0.69 -21.37
C SER A 14 0.22 0.57 -19.98
N ALA A 15 1.03 0.35 -18.94
CA ALA A 15 0.56 0.35 -17.56
C ALA A 15 0.02 1.72 -17.11
N SER A 16 0.73 2.81 -17.43
CA SER A 16 0.28 4.17 -17.12
C SER A 16 -0.99 4.56 -17.86
N GLY A 17 -1.18 4.11 -19.10
CA GLY A 17 -2.43 4.27 -19.84
C GLY A 17 -3.62 3.60 -19.15
N ARG A 18 -3.44 2.39 -18.63
CA ARG A 18 -4.46 1.70 -17.83
C ARG A 18 -4.82 2.48 -16.54
N LEU A 19 -3.83 3.07 -15.87
CA LEU A 19 -4.06 3.91 -14.69
C LEU A 19 -4.80 5.22 -15.03
N ALA A 20 -4.42 5.89 -16.11
CA ALA A 20 -5.09 7.09 -16.60
C ALA A 20 -6.57 6.80 -16.90
N LYS A 21 -6.84 5.68 -17.59
CA LYS A 21 -8.21 5.21 -17.85
C LYS A 21 -8.97 4.88 -16.56
N HIS A 22 -8.32 4.23 -15.58
CA HIS A 22 -8.93 3.90 -14.28
C HIS A 22 -9.42 5.15 -13.53
N ARG A 23 -8.66 6.25 -13.58
CA ARG A 23 -9.10 7.54 -13.02
C ARG A 23 -10.00 8.37 -13.94
N ARG A 24 -10.49 7.77 -15.03
CA ARG A 24 -11.37 8.40 -16.04
C ARG A 24 -10.73 9.59 -16.77
N ALA A 25 -9.40 9.60 -16.91
CA ALA A 25 -8.69 10.60 -17.69
C ALA A 25 -8.49 10.14 -19.13
N THR A 26 -8.44 11.11 -20.05
CA THR A 26 -8.18 10.89 -21.48
C THR A 26 -6.71 11.05 -21.85
N GLN A 27 -5.88 11.50 -20.91
CA GLN A 27 -4.45 11.75 -21.08
C GLN A 27 -3.65 11.09 -19.95
N VAL A 28 -2.47 10.58 -20.28
CA VAL A 28 -1.52 10.02 -19.30
C VAL A 28 -0.76 11.16 -18.62
N ASP A 29 -0.84 11.23 -17.29
CA ASP A 29 -0.15 12.24 -16.50
C ASP A 29 1.13 11.65 -15.88
N ALA A 30 2.07 12.51 -15.49
CA ALA A 30 3.30 12.11 -14.82
C ALA A 30 3.08 11.29 -13.52
N LYS A 31 1.96 11.49 -12.82
CA LYS A 31 1.57 10.69 -11.64
C LYS A 31 1.31 9.22 -11.98
N ASP A 32 0.82 8.92 -13.18
CA ASP A 32 0.52 7.56 -13.62
C ASP A 32 1.83 6.80 -13.88
N MET A 33 2.80 7.45 -14.54
CA MET A 33 4.15 6.90 -14.75
C MET A 33 4.92 6.76 -13.44
N GLN A 34 4.90 7.78 -12.58
CA GLN A 34 5.60 7.72 -11.30
C GLN A 34 5.07 6.58 -10.40
N LEU A 35 3.77 6.28 -10.46
CA LEU A 35 3.20 5.17 -9.70
C LEU A 35 3.67 3.81 -10.23
N VAL A 36 3.73 3.63 -11.56
CA VAL A 36 4.22 2.37 -12.18
C VAL A 36 5.69 2.13 -11.86
N LEU A 37 6.51 3.17 -12.00
CA LEU A 37 7.95 3.09 -11.70
C LEU A 37 8.19 2.72 -10.22
N ASP A 38 7.49 3.38 -9.29
CA ASP A 38 7.66 3.16 -7.84
C ASP A 38 7.13 1.77 -7.41
N LYS A 39 6.02 1.29 -7.98
CA LYS A 39 5.35 0.04 -7.55
C LYS A 39 5.81 -1.22 -8.26
N SER A 40 6.07 -1.16 -9.56
CA SER A 40 6.40 -2.34 -10.36
C SER A 40 7.91 -2.55 -10.48
N TYR A 41 8.68 -1.46 -10.51
CA TYR A 41 10.12 -1.50 -10.78
C TYR A 41 10.98 -1.06 -9.58
N GLY A 42 10.38 -0.52 -8.52
CA GLY A 42 11.10 0.03 -7.37
C GLY A 42 11.94 1.27 -7.71
N ILE A 43 11.64 1.93 -8.84
CA ILE A 43 12.35 3.11 -9.31
C ILE A 43 11.65 4.35 -8.76
N SER A 44 12.30 4.99 -7.78
CA SER A 44 11.82 6.27 -7.24
C SER A 44 12.42 7.43 -8.05
N VAL A 45 11.62 8.04 -8.92
CA VAL A 45 12.01 9.26 -9.63
C VAL A 45 12.14 10.41 -8.62
N ALA A 46 13.33 11.03 -8.59
CA ALA A 46 13.64 12.17 -7.72
C ALA A 46 12.82 13.41 -8.11
N ALA A 47 11.60 13.50 -7.59
CA ALA A 47 10.73 14.65 -7.75
C ALA A 47 10.65 15.42 -6.42
N LYS A 48 10.62 16.77 -6.48
CA LYS A 48 10.45 17.62 -5.28
C LYS A 48 9.18 17.28 -4.47
N LYS A 49 8.18 16.67 -5.11
CA LYS A 49 6.97 16.12 -4.50
C LYS A 49 6.60 14.80 -5.19
N LYS A 50 6.13 13.80 -4.43
CA LYS A 50 5.46 12.63 -5.03
C LYS A 50 4.14 13.10 -5.67
N LEU A 51 3.99 12.85 -6.97
CA LEU A 51 2.80 13.22 -7.76
C LEU A 51 1.68 12.20 -7.60
N HIS A 52 2.02 10.95 -7.30
CA HIS A 52 1.04 9.97 -6.85
C HIS A 52 0.92 10.05 -5.32
N ALA A 53 -0.32 10.00 -4.82
CA ALA A 53 -0.53 9.93 -3.39
C ALA A 53 0.11 8.64 -2.85
N PRO A 54 0.98 8.69 -1.82
CA PRO A 54 1.38 7.48 -1.13
C PRO A 54 0.09 6.82 -0.64
N SER A 55 -0.15 5.58 -1.05
CA SER A 55 -1.23 4.77 -0.49
C SER A 55 -1.00 4.73 1.02
N THR A 56 -1.72 5.56 1.76
CA THR A 56 -1.84 5.39 3.19
C THR A 56 -2.46 4.01 3.31
N LYS A 57 -1.69 3.05 3.86
CA LYS A 57 -2.20 1.68 4.05
C LYS A 57 -3.57 1.84 4.69
N PRO A 58 -4.67 1.47 4.01
CA PRO A 58 -5.99 1.78 4.51
C PRO A 58 -6.09 1.11 5.87
N LYS A 59 -6.25 1.91 6.92
CA LYS A 59 -6.47 1.37 8.25
C LYS A 59 -7.72 0.51 8.14
N PRO A 60 -7.69 -0.75 8.62
CA PRO A 60 -8.86 -1.61 8.56
C PRO A 60 -10.03 -0.87 9.21
N ALA A 61 -11.18 -0.87 8.53
CA ALA A 61 -12.38 -0.21 9.03
C ALA A 61 -12.66 -0.68 10.47
N LYS A 62 -13.08 0.22 11.35
CA LYS A 62 -13.36 -0.10 12.75
C LYS A 62 -14.40 -1.22 12.89
N THR A 63 -15.31 -1.31 11.93
CA THR A 63 -16.37 -2.33 11.81
C THR A 63 -15.92 -3.63 11.15
N SER A 64 -14.66 -3.73 10.70
CA SER A 64 -14.17 -4.95 10.06
C SER A 64 -14.10 -6.10 11.04
N VAL A 65 -14.46 -7.30 10.56
CA VAL A 65 -14.32 -8.56 11.31
C VAL A 65 -12.88 -8.74 11.82
N HIS A 66 -11.88 -8.30 11.07
CA HIS A 66 -10.49 -8.31 11.49
C HIS A 66 -10.26 -7.51 12.78
N MET A 67 -10.78 -6.27 12.86
CA MET A 67 -10.65 -5.45 14.06
C MET A 67 -11.39 -6.04 15.26
N HIS A 68 -12.56 -6.65 15.03
CA HIS A 68 -13.28 -7.37 16.07
C HIS A 68 -12.46 -8.55 16.61
N ARG A 69 -11.87 -9.37 15.74
CA ARG A 69 -10.97 -10.48 16.12
C ARG A 69 -9.75 -10.00 16.91
N VAL A 70 -9.12 -8.92 16.46
CA VAL A 70 -7.97 -8.30 17.16
C VAL A 70 -8.37 -7.81 18.56
N ALA A 71 -9.53 -7.17 18.70
CA ALA A 71 -10.04 -6.71 19.99
C ALA A 71 -10.31 -7.86 20.96
N LEU A 72 -10.93 -8.94 20.48
CA LEU A 72 -11.17 -10.14 21.28
C LEU A 72 -9.85 -10.78 21.75
N LYS A 73 -8.88 -10.93 20.85
CA LYS A 73 -7.55 -11.46 21.19
C LYS A 73 -6.86 -10.62 22.25
N ARG A 74 -6.90 -9.29 22.13
CA ARG A 74 -6.35 -8.36 23.12
C ARG A 74 -7.02 -8.52 24.48
N LYS A 75 -8.36 -8.63 24.53
CA LYS A 75 -9.12 -8.84 25.77
C LYS A 75 -8.69 -10.12 26.49
N ILE A 76 -8.56 -11.23 25.76
CA ILE A 76 -8.12 -12.51 26.32
C ILE A 76 -6.69 -12.42 26.86
N LEU A 77 -5.76 -11.85 26.09
CA LEU A 77 -4.37 -11.69 26.53
C LEU A 77 -4.27 -10.86 27.82
N THR A 78 -5.01 -9.76 27.92
CA THR A 78 -5.02 -8.95 29.15
C THR A 78 -5.53 -9.75 30.36
N ALA A 79 -6.58 -10.56 30.18
CA ALA A 79 -7.10 -11.41 31.25
C ALA A 79 -6.07 -12.45 31.70
N VAL A 80 -5.39 -13.12 30.76
CA VAL A 80 -4.32 -14.09 31.06
C VAL A 80 -3.17 -13.41 31.82
N HIS A 81 -2.74 -12.23 31.38
CA HIS A 81 -1.66 -11.49 32.06
C HIS A 81 -2.06 -11.07 33.48
N ALA A 82 -3.32 -10.67 33.69
CA ALA A 82 -3.84 -10.34 35.01
C ALA A 82 -3.89 -11.57 35.94
N GLN A 83 -4.29 -12.73 35.43
CA GLN A 83 -4.28 -13.99 36.19
C GLN A 83 -2.85 -14.39 36.58
N LYS A 84 -1.89 -14.34 35.63
CA LYS A 84 -0.48 -14.63 35.90
C LYS A 84 0.11 -13.70 36.97
N LYS A 85 -0.22 -12.40 36.95
CA LYS A 85 0.24 -11.44 37.97
C LYS A 85 -0.33 -11.72 39.35
N LYS A 86 -1.57 -12.22 39.44
CA LYS A 86 -2.18 -12.63 40.72
C LYS A 86 -1.51 -13.90 41.25
N ALA A 87 -1.27 -14.89 40.39
CA ALA A 87 -0.61 -16.14 40.77
C ALA A 87 0.84 -15.95 41.26
N ASN A 88 1.57 -14.97 40.74
CA ASN A 88 2.94 -14.64 41.19
C ASN A 88 3.00 -13.80 42.48
N LYS A 89 1.86 -13.35 43.03
CA LYS A 89 1.80 -12.55 44.27
C LYS A 89 1.40 -13.37 45.50
N THR A 90 0.83 -14.56 45.29
CA THR A 90 0.67 -15.62 46.28
C THR A 90 1.92 -16.47 46.32
#